data_AF-A0A0R3RP21-F1
#
_entry.id   AF-A0A0R3RP21-F1
#
_cell.length_a   1.000
_cell.length_b   1.000
_cell.length_c   1.000
_cell.angle_alpha   90.00
_cell.angle_beta   90.00
_cell.angle_gamma   90.00
#
_symmetry.space_group_name_H-M   'P 1'
#
loop_
_entity.id
_entity.type
_entity.pdbx_description
1 polymer ?
#
loop_
_entity_poly.entity_id
_entity_poly.type
_entity_poly.pdbx_seq_one_letter_code
_entity_poly.pdbx_strand_id
1 'polypeptide(L)'
;MKMNGNCAKVLLLLILFAMTFLSLESKCGLWLINNFPPFVPKSDVAAREEYCDIDEERKMLVLLISPNDLDYVLRQWARKYNVLDQYEKYYGQIMKYDMMFYKILDNKIMNANVSEEIKNALFSMSILGSNKNFTPRRLSELTIQTLCLLPEAKRLESIELWLKLTAETKKKLEFISESGNITFETLDYINNALKFYGNLTDDIIYGYCYGNDELDPQDTNYNHTTMEDSVEDE
;
A
#
# COMPACT_ATOMS: atom_id res chain seq x y z
N MET A 1 20.94 -47.82 28.36
CA MET A 1 20.83 -46.71 29.33
C MET A 1 19.38 -46.65 29.83
N LYS A 2 19.12 -46.95 31.12
CA LYS A 2 17.79 -46.75 31.72
C LYS A 2 17.70 -45.30 32.20
N MET A 3 16.87 -44.48 31.54
CA MET A 3 16.59 -43.13 32.04
C MET A 3 15.89 -43.23 33.40
N ASN A 4 16.42 -42.53 34.40
CA ASN A 4 15.84 -42.47 35.73
C ASN A 4 14.47 -41.76 35.65
N GLY A 5 13.44 -42.31 36.29
CA GLY A 5 12.05 -41.82 36.15
C GLY A 5 11.85 -40.35 36.51
N ASN A 6 12.75 -39.79 37.35
CA ASN A 6 12.77 -38.37 37.67
C ASN A 6 13.29 -37.50 36.52
N CYS A 7 14.26 -37.95 35.72
CA CYS A 7 14.71 -37.22 34.52
C CYS A 7 13.61 -37.17 33.46
N ALA A 8 12.87 -38.27 33.27
CA ALA A 8 11.76 -38.30 32.31
C ALA A 8 10.64 -37.31 32.68
N LYS A 9 10.30 -37.20 33.98
CA LYS A 9 9.30 -36.23 34.46
C LYS A 9 9.75 -34.77 34.28
N VAL A 10 11.01 -34.45 34.61
CA VAL A 10 11.55 -33.10 34.43
C VAL A 10 11.61 -32.72 32.95
N LEU A 11 12.01 -33.65 32.07
CA LEU A 11 12.01 -33.42 30.63
C LEU A 11 10.61 -33.18 30.08
N LEU A 12 9.61 -33.95 30.53
CA LEU A 12 8.21 -33.76 30.14
C LEU A 12 7.67 -32.40 30.59
N LEU A 13 8.00 -31.97 31.82
CA LEU A 13 7.65 -30.65 32.35
C LEU A 13 8.29 -29.51 31.55
N LEU A 14 9.55 -29.65 31.15
CA LEU A 14 10.24 -28.66 30.31
C LEU A 14 9.64 -28.59 28.91
N ILE A 15 9.26 -29.72 28.31
CA ILE A 15 8.59 -29.76 27.00
C ILE A 15 7.21 -29.12 27.10
N LEU A 16 6.43 -29.43 28.14
CA LEU A 16 5.13 -28.80 28.37
C LEU A 16 5.27 -27.29 28.60
N PHE A 17 6.26 -26.87 29.40
CA PHE A 17 6.57 -25.46 29.61
C PHE A 17 6.95 -24.76 28.30
N ALA A 18 7.82 -25.37 27.49
CA ALA A 18 8.22 -24.82 26.18
C ALA A 18 7.03 -24.73 25.21
N MET A 19 6.17 -25.75 25.16
CA MET A 19 4.96 -25.73 24.33
C MET A 19 3.98 -24.66 24.79
N THR A 20 3.77 -24.49 26.10
CA THR A 20 2.93 -23.40 26.63
C THR A 20 3.57 -22.03 26.43
N PHE A 21 4.88 -21.92 26.52
CA PHE A 21 5.62 -20.67 26.36
C PHE A 21 5.58 -20.19 24.91
N LEU A 22 5.79 -21.09 23.95
CA LEU A 22 5.59 -20.80 22.52
C LEU A 22 4.14 -20.46 22.19
N SER A 23 3.17 -21.02 22.93
CA SER A 23 1.74 -20.68 22.78
C SER A 23 1.36 -19.36 23.48
N LEU A 24 2.23 -18.83 24.34
CA LEU A 24 2.06 -17.55 25.06
C LEU A 24 2.79 -16.40 24.37
N GLU A 25 3.53 -16.68 23.30
CA GLU A 25 4.20 -15.67 22.50
C GLU A 25 3.12 -14.84 21.78
N SER A 26 2.88 -13.64 22.29
CA SER A 26 2.00 -12.67 21.65
C SER A 26 2.57 -12.33 20.28
N LYS A 27 1.74 -12.46 19.24
CA LYS A 27 2.10 -12.04 17.88
C LYS A 27 2.24 -10.52 17.80
N CYS A 28 1.58 -9.83 18.74
CA CYS A 28 1.77 -8.41 18.99
C CYS A 28 2.99 -8.08 19.85
N GLY A 29 3.91 -9.01 20.13
CA GLY A 29 5.01 -8.82 21.09
C GLY A 29 5.93 -7.62 20.83
N LEU A 30 5.96 -7.11 19.58
CA LEU A 30 6.69 -5.90 19.18
C LEU A 30 5.84 -4.62 19.14
N TRP A 31 4.53 -4.72 19.30
CA TRP A 31 3.60 -3.60 19.25
C TRP A 31 3.38 -3.01 20.64
N LEU A 32 3.84 -1.76 20.84
CA LEU A 32 3.45 -0.99 22.01
C LEU A 32 1.96 -0.64 21.92
N ILE A 33 1.29 -0.47 23.07
CA ILE A 33 -0.15 -0.16 23.17
C ILE A 33 -0.57 1.06 22.32
N ASN A 34 0.35 1.99 22.06
CA ASN A 34 0.13 3.21 21.29
C ASN A 34 0.46 3.08 19.79
N ASN A 35 0.92 1.92 19.34
CA ASN A 35 1.29 1.70 17.93
C ASN A 35 0.08 1.24 17.11
N PHE A 36 -0.97 0.74 17.76
CA PHE A 36 -2.18 0.28 17.08
C PHE A 36 -3.00 1.44 16.52
N PRO A 37 -3.65 1.26 15.35
CA PRO A 37 -4.63 2.21 14.86
C PRO A 37 -5.74 2.46 15.90
N PRO A 38 -6.36 3.65 15.87
CA PRO A 38 -7.27 4.12 16.92
C PRO A 38 -8.57 3.31 16.98
N PHE A 39 -8.91 2.58 15.91
CA PHE A 39 -10.06 1.68 15.87
C PHE A 39 -9.79 0.32 16.52
N VAL A 40 -8.52 -0.04 16.77
CA VAL A 40 -8.19 -1.32 17.43
C VAL A 40 -8.44 -1.20 18.93
N PRO A 41 -9.32 -2.02 19.51
CA PRO A 41 -9.73 -1.89 20.91
C PRO A 41 -8.54 -2.15 21.85
N LYS A 42 -8.38 -1.28 22.85
CA LYS A 42 -7.23 -1.36 23.77
C LYS A 42 -7.32 -2.49 24.80
N SER A 43 -8.55 -2.82 25.20
CA SER A 43 -8.84 -3.77 26.27
C SER A 43 -9.08 -5.20 25.78
N ASP A 44 -9.24 -5.40 24.47
CA ASP A 44 -9.52 -6.72 23.90
C ASP A 44 -8.24 -7.34 23.34
N VAL A 45 -7.70 -8.30 24.08
CA VAL A 45 -6.46 -9.00 23.70
C VAL A 45 -6.69 -9.88 22.46
N ALA A 46 -7.84 -10.55 22.35
CA ALA A 46 -8.13 -11.42 21.21
C ALA A 46 -8.25 -10.61 19.91
N ALA A 47 -8.91 -9.46 19.97
CA ALA A 47 -8.99 -8.53 18.84
C ALA A 47 -7.61 -8.08 18.37
N ARG A 48 -6.73 -7.74 19.30
CA ARG A 48 -5.37 -7.28 19.00
C ARG A 48 -4.52 -8.37 18.38
N GLU A 49 -4.51 -9.58 18.93
CA GLU A 49 -3.76 -10.70 18.37
C GLU A 49 -4.21 -11.00 16.94
N GLU A 50 -5.51 -11.03 16.67
CA GLU A 50 -6.03 -11.24 15.32
C GLU A 50 -5.73 -10.06 14.38
N TYR A 51 -5.71 -8.83 14.89
CA TYR A 51 -5.25 -7.69 14.09
C TYR A 51 -3.76 -7.81 13.74
N CYS A 52 -2.92 -8.25 14.68
CA CYS A 52 -1.50 -8.49 14.43
C CYS A 52 -1.30 -9.60 13.40
N ASP A 53 -2.12 -10.66 13.41
CA ASP A 53 -2.15 -11.67 12.35
C ASP A 53 -2.41 -11.06 10.98
N ILE A 54 -3.44 -10.21 10.87
CA ILE A 54 -3.76 -9.50 9.63
C ILE A 54 -2.61 -8.59 9.20
N ASP A 55 -1.96 -7.88 10.15
CA ASP A 55 -0.84 -6.98 9.86
C ASP A 55 0.42 -7.74 9.41
N GLU A 56 0.72 -8.89 10.01
CA GLU A 56 1.80 -9.79 9.60
C GLU A 56 1.53 -10.40 8.23
N GLU A 57 0.31 -10.89 8.00
CA GLU A 57 -0.11 -11.40 6.70
C GLU A 57 -0.03 -10.31 5.64
N ARG A 58 -0.46 -9.09 5.95
CA ARG A 58 -0.29 -7.92 5.08
C ARG A 58 1.18 -7.65 4.76
N LYS A 59 2.08 -7.76 5.75
CA LYS A 59 3.53 -7.56 5.53
C LYS A 59 4.13 -8.66 4.66
N MET A 60 3.73 -9.92 4.86
CA MET A 60 4.21 -11.05 4.06
C MET A 60 3.65 -11.02 2.63
N LEU A 61 2.38 -10.66 2.48
CA LEU A 61 1.67 -10.63 1.20
C LEU A 61 1.58 -9.21 0.62
N VAL A 62 2.47 -8.31 1.04
CA VAL A 62 2.40 -6.88 0.71
C VAL A 62 2.39 -6.63 -0.81
N LEU A 63 3.01 -7.52 -1.60
CA LEU A 63 3.03 -7.43 -3.06
C LEU A 63 1.83 -8.10 -3.74
N LEU A 64 1.08 -8.95 -3.04
CA LEU A 64 0.08 -9.87 -3.58
C LEU A 64 -1.36 -9.53 -3.19
N ILE A 65 -1.57 -8.72 -2.15
CA ILE A 65 -2.89 -8.27 -1.72
C ILE A 65 -3.16 -6.88 -2.29
N SER A 66 -4.34 -6.69 -2.92
CA SER A 66 -4.79 -5.37 -3.35
C SER A 66 -5.27 -4.55 -2.14
N PRO A 67 -5.19 -3.21 -2.19
CA PRO A 67 -5.75 -2.36 -1.15
C PRO A 67 -7.24 -2.64 -0.84
N ASN A 68 -8.05 -2.99 -1.85
CA ASN A 68 -9.47 -3.32 -1.66
C ASN A 68 -9.68 -4.67 -0.98
N ASP A 69 -8.87 -5.69 -1.29
CA ASP A 69 -8.94 -6.99 -0.61
C ASP A 69 -8.56 -6.85 0.87
N LEU A 70 -7.53 -6.03 1.16
CA LEU A 70 -7.15 -5.73 2.54
C LEU A 70 -8.25 -4.96 3.29
N ASP A 71 -8.87 -3.96 2.66
CA ASP A 71 -10.02 -3.24 3.21
C ASP A 71 -11.18 -4.22 3.52
N TYR A 72 -11.47 -5.14 2.61
CA TYR A 72 -12.49 -6.16 2.84
C TYR A 72 -12.19 -7.01 4.10
N VAL A 73 -10.96 -7.53 4.24
CA VAL A 73 -10.56 -8.32 5.42
C VAL A 73 -10.68 -7.49 6.70
N LEU A 74 -10.19 -6.25 6.70
CA LEU A 74 -10.25 -5.37 7.86
C LEU A 74 -11.69 -4.99 8.24
N ARG A 75 -12.60 -4.81 7.27
CA ARG A 75 -14.03 -4.58 7.53
C ARG A 75 -14.69 -5.78 8.22
N GLN A 76 -14.37 -7.00 7.80
CA GLN A 76 -14.91 -8.20 8.45
C GLN A 76 -14.41 -8.34 9.89
N TRP A 77 -13.11 -8.11 10.09
CA TRP A 77 -12.52 -8.05 11.43
C TRP A 77 -13.18 -6.95 12.29
N ALA A 78 -13.39 -5.76 11.73
CA ALA A 78 -14.00 -4.64 12.45
C ALA A 78 -15.47 -4.91 12.83
N ARG A 79 -16.22 -5.62 11.98
CA ARG A 79 -17.57 -6.11 12.32
C ARG A 79 -17.54 -7.10 13.46
N LYS A 80 -16.63 -8.09 13.41
CA LYS A 80 -16.50 -9.13 14.43
C LYS A 80 -16.28 -8.55 15.83
N TYR A 81 -15.48 -7.49 15.94
CA TYR A 81 -15.15 -6.83 17.20
C TYR A 81 -16.00 -5.58 17.49
N ASN A 82 -17.05 -5.34 16.70
CA ASN A 82 -17.97 -4.20 16.86
C ASN A 82 -17.27 -2.83 16.87
N VAL A 83 -16.25 -2.67 16.01
CA VAL A 83 -15.48 -1.43 15.80
C VAL A 83 -15.59 -0.90 14.37
N LEU A 84 -16.61 -1.34 13.61
CA LEU A 84 -16.79 -0.97 12.21
C LEU A 84 -16.90 0.54 12.02
N ASP A 85 -17.69 1.24 12.84
CA ASP A 85 -17.89 2.69 12.68
C ASP A 85 -16.57 3.47 12.88
N GLN A 86 -15.75 3.05 13.85
CA GLN A 86 -14.43 3.64 14.09
C GLN A 86 -13.48 3.34 12.92
N TYR A 87 -13.53 2.12 12.39
CA TYR A 87 -12.76 1.72 11.22
C TYR A 87 -13.15 2.53 9.98
N GLU A 88 -14.44 2.62 9.63
CA GLU A 88 -14.91 3.39 8.47
C GLU A 88 -14.53 4.87 8.58
N LYS A 89 -14.62 5.44 9.78
CA LYS A 89 -14.19 6.82 10.03
C LYS A 89 -12.69 7.00 9.79
N TYR A 90 -11.88 6.07 10.30
CA TYR A 90 -10.42 6.09 10.11
C TYR A 90 -10.05 5.88 8.63
N TYR A 91 -10.58 4.85 7.99
CA TYR A 91 -10.33 4.53 6.59
C TYR A 91 -10.80 5.65 5.66
N GLY A 92 -11.94 6.27 5.97
CA GLY A 92 -12.43 7.45 5.23
C GLY A 92 -11.48 8.65 5.28
N GLN A 93 -10.70 8.82 6.34
CA GLN A 93 -9.64 9.84 6.39
C GLN A 93 -8.47 9.49 5.48
N ILE A 94 -8.06 8.21 5.46
CA ILE A 94 -7.02 7.71 4.56
C ILE A 94 -7.43 7.93 3.10
N MET A 95 -8.66 7.56 2.73
CA MET A 95 -9.16 7.75 1.36
C MET A 95 -9.22 9.22 0.94
N LYS A 96 -9.62 10.12 1.86
CA LYS A 96 -9.59 11.57 1.58
C LYS A 96 -8.18 12.06 1.31
N TYR A 97 -7.21 11.63 2.12
CA TYR A 97 -5.82 12.01 1.91
C TYR A 97 -5.29 11.48 0.58
N ASP A 98 -5.52 10.21 0.28
CA ASP A 98 -5.10 9.55 -0.96
C ASP A 98 -5.63 10.30 -2.19
N MET A 99 -6.93 10.66 -2.19
CA MET A 99 -7.54 11.48 -3.23
C MET A 99 -6.89 12.87 -3.35
N MET A 100 -6.57 13.52 -2.22
CA MET A 100 -5.87 14.81 -2.23
C MET A 100 -4.44 14.68 -2.77
N PHE A 101 -3.74 13.58 -2.48
CA PHE A 101 -2.40 13.31 -2.99
C PHE A 101 -2.41 13.30 -4.51
N TYR A 102 -3.22 12.42 -5.12
CA TYR A 102 -3.27 12.30 -6.58
C TYR A 102 -3.76 13.59 -7.24
N LYS A 103 -4.74 14.28 -6.66
CA LYS A 103 -5.18 15.60 -7.17
C LYS A 103 -4.07 16.65 -7.19
N ILE A 104 -3.24 16.72 -6.15
CA ILE A 104 -2.10 17.65 -6.11
C ILE A 104 -1.01 17.21 -7.07
N LEU A 105 -0.74 15.92 -7.15
CA LEU A 105 0.26 15.35 -8.05
C LEU A 105 -0.10 15.60 -9.52
N ASP A 106 -1.34 15.33 -9.92
CA ASP A 106 -1.84 15.56 -11.27
C ASP A 106 -1.70 17.03 -11.69
N ASN A 107 -2.05 17.96 -10.80
CA ASN A 107 -1.87 19.38 -11.06
C ASN A 107 -0.38 19.75 -11.22
N LYS A 108 0.52 19.11 -10.44
CA LYS A 108 1.96 19.31 -10.60
C LYS A 108 2.48 18.75 -11.92
N ILE A 109 2.02 17.57 -12.33
CA ILE A 109 2.36 16.95 -13.62
C ILE A 109 1.92 17.87 -14.77
N MET A 110 0.68 18.36 -14.72
CA MET A 110 0.14 19.26 -15.75
C MET A 110 0.99 20.51 -15.96
N ASN A 111 1.45 21.11 -14.85
CA ASN A 111 2.24 22.33 -14.84
C ASN A 111 3.75 22.10 -15.02
N ALA A 112 4.21 20.85 -15.15
CA ALA A 112 5.62 20.56 -15.39
C ALA A 112 6.04 21.04 -16.79
N ASN A 113 7.22 21.66 -16.88
CA ASN A 113 7.79 22.11 -18.14
C ASN A 113 8.60 20.99 -18.80
N VAL A 114 7.91 19.95 -19.26
CA VAL A 114 8.47 18.77 -19.93
C VAL A 114 7.66 18.42 -21.17
N SER A 115 8.18 17.51 -21.99
CA SER A 115 7.49 17.04 -23.20
C SER A 115 6.15 16.35 -22.88
N GLU A 116 5.23 16.38 -23.84
CA GLU A 116 3.89 15.80 -23.70
C GLU A 116 3.94 14.29 -23.46
N GLU A 117 4.90 13.58 -24.08
CA GLU A 117 5.03 12.12 -23.85
C GLU A 117 5.41 11.80 -22.40
N ILE A 118 6.24 12.64 -21.77
CA ILE A 118 6.59 12.50 -20.36
C ILE A 118 5.37 12.79 -19.48
N LYS A 119 4.61 13.85 -19.76
CA LYS A 119 3.37 14.15 -19.01
C LYS A 119 2.39 12.99 -19.08
N ASN A 120 2.16 12.43 -20.28
CA ASN A 120 1.25 11.31 -20.48
C ASN A 120 1.68 10.04 -19.72
N ALA A 121 2.98 9.75 -19.70
CA ALA A 121 3.51 8.65 -18.91
C ALA A 121 3.28 8.87 -17.40
N LEU A 122 3.56 10.08 -16.90
CA LEU A 122 3.35 10.43 -15.49
C LEU A 122 1.86 10.39 -15.11
N PHE A 123 0.95 10.85 -15.97
CA PHE A 123 -0.50 10.73 -15.74
C PHE A 123 -0.94 9.26 -15.70
N SER A 124 -0.44 8.43 -16.62
CA SER A 124 -0.72 7.00 -16.62
C SER A 124 -0.27 6.34 -15.31
N MET A 125 0.94 6.68 -14.83
CA MET A 125 1.43 6.23 -13.52
C MET A 125 0.57 6.72 -12.35
N SER A 126 0.08 7.96 -12.40
CA SER A 126 -0.83 8.54 -11.41
C SER A 126 -2.16 7.78 -11.35
N ILE A 127 -2.77 7.54 -12.52
CA ILE A 127 -4.01 6.76 -12.65
C ILE A 127 -3.81 5.35 -12.11
N LEU A 128 -2.72 4.67 -12.50
CA LEU A 128 -2.39 3.35 -12.00
C LEU A 128 -2.29 3.34 -10.47
N GLY A 129 -1.53 4.26 -9.89
CA GLY A 129 -1.37 4.35 -8.44
C GLY A 129 -2.67 4.61 -7.66
N SER A 130 -3.59 5.37 -8.25
CA SER A 130 -4.91 5.62 -7.65
C SER A 130 -5.81 4.38 -7.65
N ASN A 131 -5.51 3.36 -8.45
CA ASN A 131 -6.32 2.15 -8.58
C ASN A 131 -6.10 1.17 -7.41
N LYS A 132 -7.11 1.03 -6.57
CA LYS A 132 -7.11 0.18 -5.37
C LYS A 132 -7.39 -1.31 -5.63
N ASN A 133 -7.71 -1.68 -6.87
CA ASN A 133 -7.92 -3.08 -7.26
C ASN A 133 -6.64 -3.79 -7.68
N PHE A 134 -5.59 -3.04 -8.02
CA PHE A 134 -4.34 -3.65 -8.42
C PHE A 134 -3.48 -3.98 -7.20
N THR A 135 -2.90 -5.17 -7.22
CA THR A 135 -1.86 -5.54 -6.28
C THR A 135 -0.62 -4.68 -6.54
N PRO A 136 0.22 -4.41 -5.52
CA PRO A 136 1.45 -3.66 -5.75
C PRO A 136 2.33 -4.30 -6.82
N ARG A 137 2.43 -5.64 -6.87
CA ARG A 137 3.12 -6.31 -7.98
C ARG A 137 2.58 -5.90 -9.36
N ARG A 138 1.26 -5.95 -9.55
CA ARG A 138 0.63 -5.59 -10.83
C ARG A 138 0.82 -4.10 -11.15
N LEU A 139 0.76 -3.23 -10.15
CA LEU A 139 1.06 -1.80 -10.31
C LEU A 139 2.49 -1.57 -10.79
N SER A 140 3.46 -2.30 -10.23
CA SER A 140 4.86 -2.23 -10.67
C SER A 140 4.98 -2.63 -12.14
N GLU A 141 4.44 -3.79 -12.51
CA GLU A 141 4.47 -4.30 -13.88
C GLU A 141 3.89 -3.30 -14.90
N LEU A 142 2.71 -2.74 -14.62
CA LEU A 142 2.07 -1.76 -15.50
C LEU A 142 2.83 -0.42 -15.56
N THR A 143 3.43 0.00 -14.46
CA THR A 143 4.27 1.20 -14.39
C THR A 143 5.52 1.03 -15.24
N ILE A 144 6.20 -0.11 -15.12
CA ILE A 144 7.37 -0.48 -15.94
C ILE A 144 6.98 -0.47 -17.42
N GLN A 145 5.88 -1.13 -17.78
CA GLN A 145 5.40 -1.15 -19.17
C GLN A 145 5.16 0.25 -19.72
N THR A 146 4.50 1.12 -18.95
CA THR A 146 4.27 2.53 -19.30
C THR A 146 5.58 3.26 -19.59
N LEU A 147 6.58 3.09 -18.74
CA LEU A 147 7.88 3.74 -18.89
C LEU A 147 8.73 3.15 -20.03
N CYS A 148 8.61 1.86 -20.31
CA CYS A 148 9.34 1.20 -21.38
C CYS A 148 8.84 1.60 -22.78
N LEU A 149 7.64 2.19 -22.90
CA LEU A 149 7.17 2.80 -24.15
C LEU A 149 7.94 4.09 -24.52
N LEU A 150 8.66 4.68 -23.57
CA LEU A 150 9.44 5.89 -23.80
C LEU A 150 10.88 5.57 -24.26
N PRO A 151 11.45 6.42 -25.14
CA PRO A 151 12.90 6.42 -25.38
C PRO A 151 13.67 6.54 -24.07
N GLU A 152 14.85 5.91 -23.99
CA GLU A 152 15.64 5.80 -22.76
C GLU A 152 15.85 7.15 -22.04
N ALA A 153 16.23 8.19 -22.77
CA ALA A 153 16.41 9.53 -22.20
C ALA A 153 15.14 10.08 -21.54
N LYS A 154 13.98 9.93 -22.22
CA LYS A 154 12.68 10.39 -21.69
C LYS A 154 12.20 9.52 -20.52
N ARG A 155 12.53 8.23 -20.52
CA ARG A 155 12.22 7.31 -19.42
C ARG A 155 12.97 7.71 -18.15
N LEU A 156 14.27 7.98 -18.23
CA LEU A 156 15.06 8.47 -17.09
C LEU A 156 14.52 9.81 -16.57
N GLU A 157 14.26 10.76 -17.47
CA GLU A 157 13.66 12.05 -17.11
C GLU A 157 12.30 11.89 -16.41
N SER A 158 11.45 10.98 -16.90
CA SER A 158 10.14 10.68 -16.29
C SER A 158 10.29 10.14 -14.87
N ILE A 159 11.24 9.21 -14.66
CA ILE A 159 11.50 8.63 -13.34
C ILE A 159 11.97 9.70 -12.35
N GLU A 160 12.96 10.51 -12.73
CA GLU A 160 13.48 11.59 -11.89
C GLU A 160 12.37 12.60 -11.54
N LEU A 161 11.56 12.98 -12.54
CA LEU A 161 10.46 13.90 -12.33
C LEU A 161 9.37 13.30 -11.43
N TRP A 162 9.01 12.02 -11.62
CA TRP A 162 8.05 11.33 -10.76
C TRP A 162 8.48 11.35 -9.30
N LEU A 163 9.73 10.97 -9.00
CA LEU A 163 10.28 10.99 -7.64
C LEU A 163 10.25 12.40 -7.03
N LYS A 164 10.61 13.42 -7.82
CA LYS A 164 10.57 14.81 -7.36
C LYS A 164 9.15 15.27 -7.05
N LEU A 165 8.22 15.08 -7.98
CA LEU A 165 6.84 15.57 -7.84
C LEU A 165 6.09 14.85 -6.71
N THR A 166 6.29 13.54 -6.54
CA THR A 166 5.71 12.77 -5.44
C THR A 166 6.27 13.23 -4.08
N ALA A 167 7.58 13.46 -3.97
CA ALA A 167 8.20 14.00 -2.76
C ALA A 167 7.71 15.41 -2.40
N GLU A 168 7.57 16.30 -3.38
CA GLU A 168 7.00 17.64 -3.16
C GLU A 168 5.52 17.59 -2.76
N THR A 169 4.76 16.68 -3.37
CA THR A 169 3.33 16.47 -3.05
C THR A 169 3.17 16.01 -1.62
N LYS A 170 4.00 15.06 -1.18
CA LYS A 170 4.05 14.59 0.21
C LYS A 170 4.29 15.74 1.18
N LYS A 171 5.34 16.54 0.97
CA LYS A 171 5.65 17.69 1.83
C LYS A 171 4.50 18.69 1.90
N LYS A 172 3.83 18.94 0.77
CA LYS A 172 2.66 19.84 0.74
C LYS A 172 1.50 19.28 1.54
N LEU A 173 1.25 17.98 1.46
CA LEU A 173 0.19 17.33 2.24
C LEU A 173 0.51 17.24 3.73
N GLU A 174 1.77 16.98 4.10
CA GLU A 174 2.23 17.04 5.49
C GLU A 174 1.92 18.42 6.09
N PHE A 175 2.23 19.50 5.36
CA PHE A 175 1.91 20.85 5.78
C PHE A 175 0.39 21.10 5.92
N ILE A 176 -0.43 20.58 4.98
CA ILE A 176 -1.90 20.66 5.06
C ILE A 176 -2.44 19.86 6.25
N SER A 177 -1.84 18.71 6.55
CA SER A 177 -2.18 17.81 7.64
C SER A 177 -1.88 18.43 9.00
N GLU A 178 -0.69 19.03 9.15
CA GLU A 178 -0.27 19.73 10.37
C GLU A 178 -1.11 20.99 10.65
N SER A 179 -1.57 21.65 9.58
CA SER A 179 -2.50 22.79 9.69
C SER A 179 -3.97 22.37 9.80
N GLY A 180 -4.30 21.08 9.62
CA GLY A 180 -5.67 20.57 9.57
C GLY A 180 -5.78 19.10 9.94
N ASN A 181 -5.77 18.78 11.24
CA ASN A 181 -6.40 17.62 11.90
C ASN A 181 -6.34 16.22 11.23
N ILE A 182 -5.38 15.95 10.35
CA ILE A 182 -5.13 14.62 9.78
C ILE A 182 -4.03 13.96 10.65
N THR A 183 -4.31 12.76 11.16
CA THR A 183 -3.47 12.11 12.16
C THR A 183 -2.21 11.49 11.55
N PHE A 184 -1.13 11.48 12.34
CA PHE A 184 0.19 10.93 12.05
C PHE A 184 0.18 9.48 11.51
N GLU A 185 -0.83 8.68 11.84
CA GLU A 185 -0.98 7.29 11.37
C GLU A 185 -1.32 7.21 9.86
N THR A 186 -1.96 8.25 9.31
CA THR A 186 -2.23 8.36 7.87
C THR A 186 -0.93 8.52 7.07
N LEU A 187 0.10 9.13 7.67
CA LEU A 187 1.41 9.35 7.04
C LEU A 187 2.22 8.05 6.92
N ASP A 188 2.08 7.10 7.85
CA ASP A 188 2.87 5.87 7.85
C ASP A 188 2.40 4.86 6.78
N TYR A 189 1.09 4.75 6.55
CA TYR A 189 0.53 4.00 5.42
C TYR A 189 1.09 4.49 4.07
N ILE A 190 1.28 5.80 3.94
CA ILE A 190 1.70 6.46 2.71
C ILE A 190 3.21 6.43 2.53
N ASN A 191 3.97 6.49 3.63
CA ASN A 191 5.39 6.19 3.60
C ASN A 191 5.67 4.80 3.03
N ASN A 192 4.81 3.82 3.33
CA ASN A 192 4.95 2.48 2.77
C ASN A 192 4.53 2.41 1.29
N ALA A 193 3.48 3.13 0.88
CA ALA A 193 3.12 3.25 -0.53
C ALA A 193 4.19 3.98 -1.37
N LEU A 194 4.85 5.01 -0.81
CA LEU A 194 5.93 5.74 -1.49
C LEU A 194 7.25 4.95 -1.49
N LYS A 195 7.54 4.17 -0.45
CA LYS A 195 8.67 3.21 -0.47
C LYS A 195 8.53 2.20 -1.60
N PHE A 196 7.31 1.76 -1.90
CA PHE A 196 7.05 0.88 -3.03
C PHE A 196 7.46 1.54 -4.37
N TYR A 197 7.15 2.83 -4.58
CA TYR A 197 7.62 3.56 -5.78
C TYR A 197 9.14 3.84 -5.77
N GLY A 198 9.76 4.02 -4.60
CA GLY A 198 11.21 4.14 -4.47
C GLY A 198 11.96 2.84 -4.78
N ASN A 199 11.34 1.67 -4.59
CA ASN A 199 11.93 0.39 -4.97
C ASN A 199 11.75 0.09 -6.48
N LEU A 200 10.68 0.60 -7.09
CA LEU A 200 10.44 0.55 -8.54
C LEU A 200 11.59 1.17 -9.34
N THR A 201 12.22 2.22 -8.81
CA THR A 201 13.40 2.86 -9.42
C THR A 201 14.55 1.88 -9.59
N ASP A 202 14.82 1.02 -8.62
CA ASP A 202 15.91 0.05 -8.69
C ASP A 202 15.60 -1.01 -9.76
N ASP A 203 14.38 -1.55 -9.79
CA ASP A 203 13.97 -2.53 -10.80
C ASP A 203 14.03 -1.94 -12.23
N ILE A 204 13.58 -0.71 -12.43
CA ILE A 204 13.58 -0.06 -13.76
C ILE A 204 15.00 0.27 -14.23
N ILE A 205 15.86 0.76 -13.35
CA ILE A 205 17.25 1.13 -13.67
C ILE A 205 18.09 -0.12 -14.02
N TYR A 206 17.78 -1.28 -13.42
CA TYR A 206 18.60 -2.48 -13.56
C TYR A 206 18.12 -3.54 -14.58
N GLY A 207 17.14 -3.24 -15.46
CA GLY A 207 17.06 -3.97 -16.75
C GLY A 207 15.71 -4.42 -17.30
N TYR A 208 14.56 -3.96 -16.80
CA TYR A 208 13.26 -4.53 -17.24
C TYR A 208 12.72 -4.08 -18.61
N CYS A 209 13.34 -3.12 -19.30
CA CYS A 209 12.89 -2.73 -20.65
C CYS A 209 13.54 -3.52 -21.80
N TYR A 210 14.42 -4.49 -21.50
CA TYR A 210 15.01 -5.40 -22.49
C TYR A 210 14.25 -6.72 -22.51
N GLY A 211 13.11 -6.78 -23.21
CA GLY A 211 12.35 -8.04 -23.33
C GLY A 211 11.02 -8.02 -24.10
N ASN A 212 10.68 -6.97 -24.85
CA ASN A 212 9.38 -6.86 -25.53
C ASN A 212 9.46 -7.11 -27.06
N ASP A 213 10.25 -8.07 -27.52
CA ASP A 213 10.13 -8.55 -28.91
C ASP A 213 8.95 -9.56 -29.08
N GLU A 214 8.29 -9.99 -28.00
CA GLU A 214 7.11 -10.86 -28.05
C GLU A 214 6.08 -10.49 -26.96
N LEU A 215 5.23 -9.49 -27.21
CA LEU A 215 3.96 -9.33 -26.48
C LEU A 215 2.80 -9.26 -27.48
N ASP A 216 1.86 -10.18 -27.28
CA ASP A 216 0.65 -10.40 -28.08
C ASP A 216 -0.23 -9.12 -28.13
N PRO A 217 -0.63 -8.60 -29.31
CA PRO A 217 -1.30 -7.29 -29.45
C PRO A 217 -2.73 -7.20 -28.91
N GLN A 218 -3.25 -8.17 -28.16
CA GLN A 218 -4.70 -8.24 -27.89
C GLN A 218 -5.23 -7.48 -26.67
N ASP A 219 -4.38 -6.89 -25.82
CA ASP A 219 -4.86 -6.25 -24.56
C ASP A 219 -4.83 -4.72 -24.52
N THR A 220 -4.55 -4.03 -25.62
CA THR A 220 -4.60 -2.56 -25.68
C THR A 220 -5.88 -2.05 -26.34
N ASN A 221 -7.02 -2.23 -25.67
CA ASN A 221 -8.24 -1.50 -26.02
C ASN A 221 -8.78 -0.77 -24.79
N TYR A 222 -8.04 0.27 -24.37
CA TYR A 222 -8.54 1.26 -23.42
C TYR A 222 -9.31 2.33 -24.21
N ASN A 223 -10.63 2.17 -24.29
CA ASN A 223 -11.51 3.20 -24.84
C ASN A 223 -11.51 4.41 -23.91
N HIS A 224 -10.88 5.49 -24.37
CA HIS A 224 -11.12 6.84 -23.87
C HIS A 224 -12.60 7.17 -24.12
N THR A 225 -13.44 7.09 -23.07
CA THR A 225 -14.79 7.65 -23.14
C THR A 225 -14.71 9.06 -22.59
N THR A 226 -14.63 10.03 -23.49
CA THR A 226 -14.86 11.45 -23.21
C THR A 226 -16.34 11.63 -22.87
N MET A 227 -16.64 12.05 -21.65
CA MET A 227 -17.93 12.65 -21.30
C MET A 227 -17.99 14.02 -21.97
N GLU A 228 -18.64 14.09 -23.12
CA GLU A 228 -19.16 15.34 -23.68
C GLU A 228 -20.61 15.55 -23.23
N ASP A 229 -20.90 16.82 -22.97
CA ASP A 229 -22.14 17.37 -22.45
C ASP A 229 -23.39 16.97 -23.26
N SER A 230 -24.49 16.75 -22.56
CA SER A 230 -25.83 17.01 -23.09
C SER A 230 -26.70 17.62 -22.00
N VAL A 231 -26.68 18.95 -21.99
CA VAL A 231 -27.85 19.76 -21.69
C VAL A 231 -28.75 19.65 -22.90
N GLU A 232 -29.98 19.16 -22.73
CA GLU A 232 -31.11 19.60 -23.55
C GLU A 232 -32.42 19.35 -22.81
N ASP A 233 -33.26 20.37 -22.89
CA ASP A 233 -34.55 20.55 -22.23
C ASP A 233 -35.63 19.60 -22.76
N GLU A 234 -36.53 19.16 -21.86
CA GLU A 234 -38.00 19.16 -22.03
C GLU A 234 -38.71 18.99 -20.68
#